data_AF-A0A3D5CCZ6-F1
#
_entry.id   AF-A0A3D5CCZ6-F1
#
_cell.length_a   1.000
_cell.length_b   1.000
_cell.length_c   1.000
_cell.angle_alpha   90.00
_cell.angle_beta   90.00
_cell.angle_gamma   90.00
#
_symmetry.space_group_name_H-M   'P 1'
#
loop_
_entity.id
_entity.type
_entity.pdbx_description
1 polymer ?
#
loop_
_entity_poly.entity_id
_entity_poly.type
_entity_poly.pdbx_seq_one_letter_code
_entity_poly.pdbx_strand_id
1 'polypeptide(L)' 'MASKTTIFEDVRRGMIPAHIYNDEEIFEQEKSKLFSRAWIFVGHESEIPQPGDYVVRHVLDDSFIVVR' A
#
# COMPACT_ATOMS: atom_id res chain seq x y z
N MET A 1 -13.21 22.07 -8.24
CA MET A 1 -12.68 21.19 -7.19
C MET A 1 -13.69 21.11 -6.06
N ALA A 2 -14.09 19.91 -5.62
CA ALA A 2 -14.96 19.76 -4.46
C ALA A 2 -14.25 20.30 -3.20
N SER A 3 -15.00 20.95 -2.29
CA SER A 3 -14.47 21.33 -0.99
C SER A 3 -14.03 20.08 -0.22
N LYS A 4 -12.93 20.15 0.55
CA LYS A 4 -12.48 19.05 1.42
C LYS A 4 -13.60 18.53 2.33
N THR A 5 -14.48 19.41 2.81
CA THR A 5 -15.64 19.05 3.62
C THR A 5 -16.60 18.11 2.88
N THR A 6 -16.86 18.36 1.60
CA THR A 6 -17.74 17.53 0.77
C THR A 6 -17.16 16.14 0.54
N ILE A 7 -15.84 16.03 0.32
CA ILE A 7 -15.17 14.73 0.13
C ILE A 7 -15.34 13.83 1.36
N PHE A 8 -15.15 14.37 2.56
CA PHE A 8 -15.30 13.57 3.79
C PHE A 8 -16.73 13.10 4.03
N GLU A 9 -17.73 13.90 3.66
CA GLU A 9 -19.14 13.52 3.76
C GLU A 9 -19.50 12.39 2.78
N ASP A 10 -19.03 12.49 1.53
CA ASP A 10 -19.23 11.47 0.52
C ASP A 10 -18.57 10.14 0.92
N VAL A 11 -17.32 10.18 1.41
CA VAL A 11 -16.62 8.99 1.89
C VAL A 11 -17.35 8.34 3.05
N ARG A 12 -17.89 9.12 4.01
CA ARG A 12 -18.70 8.58 5.12
C ARG A 12 -19.99 7.90 4.64
N ARG A 13 -20.51 8.27 3.48
CA ARG A 13 -21.66 7.64 2.83
C ARG A 13 -21.28 6.46 1.94
N GLY A 14 -20.00 6.09 1.87
CA GLY A 14 -19.47 5.01 1.02
C GLY A 14 -19.18 5.43 -0.43
N MET A 15 -19.20 6.73 -0.73
CA MET A 15 -18.90 7.26 -2.06
C MET A 15 -17.41 7.63 -2.14
N ILE A 16 -16.68 6.95 -3.02
CA ILE A 16 -15.25 7.19 -3.23
C ILE A 16 -15.03 7.94 -4.56
N PRO A 17 -14.26 9.05 -4.58
CA PRO A 17 -13.96 9.74 -5.82
C PRO A 17 -13.18 8.85 -6.79
N ALA A 18 -13.71 8.60 -7.98
CA ALA A 18 -13.13 7.64 -8.92
C ALA A 18 -11.71 8.01 -9.41
N HIS A 19 -11.35 9.30 -9.41
CA HIS A 19 -10.04 9.73 -9.90
C HIS A 19 -8.87 9.19 -9.07
N ILE A 20 -9.07 8.89 -7.78
CA ILE A 20 -7.98 8.44 -6.90
C ILE A 20 -7.32 7.14 -7.37
N TYR A 21 -8.02 6.33 -8.18
CA TYR A 21 -7.49 5.08 -8.71
C TYR A 21 -6.46 5.28 -9.83
N ASN A 22 -6.34 6.48 -10.39
CA ASN A 22 -5.43 6.78 -11.50
C ASN A 22 -4.81 8.19 -11.39
N ASP A 23 -4.72 8.72 -10.18
CA ASP A 23 -4.11 10.03 -9.92
C ASP A 23 -2.66 9.84 -9.47
N GLU A 24 -1.72 10.25 -10.32
CA GLU A 24 -0.28 10.09 -10.10
C GLU A 24 0.21 10.87 -8.87
N GLU A 25 -0.32 12.07 -8.62
CA GLU A 25 0.09 12.90 -7.48
C GLU A 25 -0.38 12.27 -6.17
N ILE A 26 -1.57 11.66 -6.15
CA ILE A 26 -2.06 10.89 -5.00
C ILE A 26 -1.16 9.67 -4.77
N PHE A 27 -0.81 8.92 -5.82
CA PHE A 27 0.03 7.74 -5.69
C PHE A 27 1.41 8.06 -5.11
N GLU A 28 2.08 9.12 -5.58
CA GLU A 28 3.37 9.56 -5.03
C GLU A 28 3.27 9.97 -3.54
N GLN A 29 2.12 10.53 -3.13
CA GLN A 29 1.86 10.79 -1.72
C GLN A 29 1.63 9.49 -0.93
N GLU A 30 0.96 8.49 -1.49
CA GLU A 30 0.78 7.18 -0.84
C GLU A 30 2.12 6.49 -0.62
N LYS A 31 3.05 6.53 -1.59
CA LYS A 31 4.42 5.99 -1.43
C LYS A 31 5.09 6.54 -0.18
N SER A 32 5.07 7.87 -0.02
CA SER A 32 5.79 8.58 1.04
C SER A 32 5.06 8.66 2.39
N LYS A 33 3.72 8.63 2.41
CA LYS A 33 2.92 8.83 3.63
C LYS A 33 2.23 7.56 4.14
N LEU A 34 2.03 6.56 3.28
CA LEU A 34 1.35 5.32 3.64
C LEU A 34 2.32 4.13 3.57
N PHE A 35 2.83 3.79 2.40
CA PHE A 35 3.62 2.56 2.20
C PHE A 35 4.97 2.58 2.95
N SER A 36 5.62 3.75 3.05
CA SER A 36 6.88 3.90 3.80
C SER A 36 6.73 3.82 5.33
N ARG A 37 5.48 3.85 5.84
CA ARG A 37 5.17 3.96 7.28
C ARG A 37 4.30 2.82 7.79
N ALA A 38 3.57 2.14 6.92
CA ALA A 38 2.69 1.05 7.27
C ALA A 38 3.45 -0.27 7.33
N TRP A 39 2.97 -1.19 8.18
CA TRP A 39 3.40 -2.58 8.12
C TRP A 39 2.82 -3.24 6.86
N ILE A 40 3.71 -3.74 6.00
CA ILE A 40 3.34 -4.48 4.80
C ILE A 40 3.51 -5.97 5.08
N PHE A 41 2.48 -6.74 4.80
CA PHE A 41 2.57 -8.19 4.91
C PHE A 41 3.50 -8.73 3.82
N VAL A 42 4.58 -9.40 4.24
CA VAL A 42 5.61 -9.93 3.33
C VAL A 42 5.61 -11.45 3.23
N GLY A 43 4.93 -12.16 4.13
CA GLY A 43 4.78 -13.61 4.05
C GLY A 43 4.46 -14.27 5.38
N HIS A 44 4.24 -15.58 5.33
CA HIS A 44 4.01 -16.44 6.48
C HIS A 44 5.21 -17.38 6.71
N GLU A 45 5.45 -17.80 7.95
CA GLU A 45 6.60 -18.65 8.29
C GLU A 45 6.61 -20.00 7.55
N SER A 46 5.44 -20.50 7.15
CA SER A 46 5.33 -21.75 6.38
C SER A 46 5.87 -21.64 4.96
N GLU A 47 6.07 -20.42 4.45
CA GLU A 47 6.69 -20.19 3.14
C GLU A 47 8.22 -20.32 3.20
N ILE A 48 8.81 -20.21 4.39
CA ILE A 48 10.25 -20.33 4.66
C ILE A 48 10.49 -21.25 5.88
N PRO A 49 10.15 -22.54 5.81
CA PRO A 49 10.18 -23.43 6.97
C PRO A 49 11.60 -23.78 7.43
N GLN A 50 12.59 -23.79 6.54
CA GLN A 50 13.96 -24.22 6.84
C GLN A 50 14.96 -23.04 6.76
N PRO A 51 16.10 -23.11 7.47
CA PRO A 51 17.16 -22.12 7.33
C PRO A 51 17.66 -21.98 5.89
N GLY A 52 17.74 -20.74 5.41
CA GLY A 52 18.15 -20.45 4.03
C GLY A 52 17.02 -20.47 3.00
N ASP A 53 15.80 -20.90 3.35
CA ASP A 53 14.64 -20.67 2.51
C ASP A 53 14.35 -19.16 2.43
N TYR A 54 14.05 -18.68 1.22
CA TYR A 54 13.73 -17.27 1.00
C TYR A 54 12.61 -17.08 -0.01
N VAL A 55 11.95 -15.93 0.11
CA VAL A 55 10.98 -15.43 -0.86
C VAL A 55 11.29 -13.99 -1.24
N VAL A 56 10.91 -13.61 -2.45
CA VAL A 56 11.03 -12.21 -2.92
C VAL A 56 9.65 -11.58 -2.96
N ARG A 57 9.54 -10.34 -2.46
CA ARG A 57 8.33 -9.53 -2.48
C ARG A 57 8.61 -8.18 -3.13
N HIS A 58 7.69 -7.76 -3.99
CA HIS A 58 7.72 -6.42 -4.54
C HIS A 58 6.74 -5.56 -3.76
N VAL A 59 7.24 -4.46 -3.21
CA VAL A 59 6.42 -3.42 -2.59
C VAL A 59 6.72 -2.15 -3.35
N LEU A 60 5.72 -1.65 -4.07
CA LEU A 60 5.92 -0.56 -5.04
C LEU A 60 7.01 -0.93 -6.04
N ASP A 61 7.98 -0.05 -6.22
CA ASP A 61 9.10 -0.19 -7.16
C ASP A 61 10.30 -0.94 -6.53
N ASP A 62 10.20 -1.34 -5.26
CA ASP A 62 11.27 -1.97 -4.49
C ASP A 62 11.08 -3.49 -4.35
N SER A 63 12.21 -4.22 -4.32
CA SER A 63 12.25 -5.67 -4.18
C SER A 63 12.92 -6.07 -2.87
N PHE A 64 12.25 -6.91 -2.08
CA PHE A 64 12.69 -7.34 -0.76
C PHE A 64 12.88 -8.85 -0.72
N ILE A 65 14.02 -9.30 -0.20
CA ILE A 65 14.28 -10.70 0.13
C ILE A 65 13.90 -10.92 1.59
N VAL A 66 12.98 -11.85 1.83
CA VAL A 66 12.64 -12.35 3.16
C VAL A 66 13.26 -13.73 3.30
N VAL A 67 14.16 -13.90 4.26
CA VAL A 67 14.94 -15.13 4.48
C VAL A 67 14.86 -15.54 5.95
N ARG A 68 14.91 -16.84 6.21
CA ARG A 68 14.97 -17.43 7.56
C ARG A 68 16.38 -17.58 8.11
#